data_AF-A0A6P5A9B9-F1
#
_entry.id   AF-A0A6P5A9B9-F1
#
_cell.length_a   1.000
_cell.length_b   1.000
_cell.length_c   1.000
_cell.angle_alpha   90.00
_cell.angle_beta   90.00
_cell.angle_gamma   90.00
#
_symmetry.space_group_name_H-M   'P 1'
#
loop_
_entity.id
_entity.type
_entity.pdbx_description
1 polymer ?
#
loop_
_entity_poly.entity_id
_entity_poly.type
_entity_poly.pdbx_seq_one_letter_code
_entity_poly.pdbx_strand_id
1 'polypeptide(L)'
;MTQHTVAISGSKYYVLPSGECRPFDTDNNDRTEEIYQADQQTAYCITGGELCVVDIHGLTLTVLSSGTTYDIVREDLTSDGVGSVPETWDPQPHDRNTNRPKVCHMVKLNPGSPEYSQVRSKFRSSCGSVRILSIERVQAPALWEQFSVKKRNMLSRNSTTPIEKELWHGTNAEACREINLNGFNRRYSGQHGTAYGKGTYFAVNASYSAHDRYSSPDSQGRKKMYLAKVLTGECTRGTRNMPVPPRRQDSSGLLYDSTVDATNKPTTFVVFHDAQAYPQYLITFTK
;
A
#
# COMPACT_ATOMS: atom_id res chain seq x y z
N MET A 1 8.71 -15.38 -35.02
CA MET A 1 7.67 -14.39 -34.66
C MET A 1 8.00 -13.90 -33.27
N THR A 2 8.60 -12.72 -33.17
CA THR A 2 8.97 -12.09 -31.91
C THR A 2 7.70 -11.50 -31.31
N GLN A 3 7.15 -12.12 -30.26
CA GLN A 3 6.12 -11.48 -29.45
C GLN A 3 6.81 -10.34 -28.69
N HIS A 4 6.56 -9.11 -29.13
CA HIS A 4 6.87 -7.94 -28.34
C HIS A 4 5.89 -7.92 -27.17
N THR A 5 6.32 -8.38 -26.00
CA THR A 5 5.59 -8.13 -24.75
C THR A 5 5.64 -6.63 -24.52
N VAL A 6 4.57 -5.93 -24.89
CA VAL A 6 4.40 -4.51 -24.54
C VAL A 6 4.31 -4.47 -23.02
N ALA A 7 5.24 -3.77 -22.37
CA ALA A 7 5.18 -3.58 -20.93
C ALA A 7 3.90 -2.80 -20.59
N ILE A 8 3.01 -3.42 -19.84
CA ILE A 8 1.75 -2.81 -19.40
C ILE A 8 2.08 -1.58 -18.53
N SER A 9 1.72 -0.39 -18.99
CA SER A 9 1.96 0.89 -18.32
C SER A 9 0.87 1.31 -17.33
N GLY A 10 -0.25 0.59 -17.29
CA GLY A 10 -1.38 0.87 -16.39
C GLY A 10 -2.25 -0.36 -16.13
N SER A 11 -2.87 -0.44 -14.96
CA SER A 11 -3.90 -1.44 -14.63
C SER A 11 -5.27 -0.77 -14.56
N LYS A 12 -6.29 -1.35 -15.20
CA LYS A 12 -7.66 -0.83 -15.20
C LYS A 12 -8.62 -1.72 -14.41
N TYR A 13 -9.53 -1.07 -13.69
CA TYR A 13 -10.61 -1.69 -12.90
C TYR A 13 -11.92 -1.04 -13.28
N TYR A 14 -13.04 -1.77 -13.24
CA TYR A 14 -14.37 -1.17 -13.27
C TYR A 14 -15.06 -1.29 -11.92
N VAL A 15 -15.78 -0.25 -11.52
CA VAL A 15 -16.41 -0.12 -10.21
C VAL A 15 -17.87 -0.55 -10.30
N LEU A 16 -18.24 -1.60 -9.55
CA LEU A 16 -19.62 -2.05 -9.45
C LEU A 16 -20.46 -1.07 -8.60
N PRO A 17 -21.80 -1.07 -8.73
CA PRO A 17 -22.69 -0.28 -7.88
C PRO A 17 -22.53 -0.55 -6.37
N SER A 18 -21.99 -1.71 -6.00
CA SER A 18 -21.63 -2.07 -4.62
C SER A 18 -20.37 -1.37 -4.08
N GLY A 19 -19.62 -0.66 -4.94
CA GLY A 19 -18.30 -0.11 -4.65
C GLY A 19 -17.15 -1.10 -4.80
N GLU A 20 -17.43 -2.35 -5.18
CA GLU A 20 -16.40 -3.36 -5.48
C GLU A 20 -15.67 -3.02 -6.79
N CYS A 21 -14.34 -2.99 -6.76
CA CYS A 21 -13.51 -2.82 -7.96
C CYS A 21 -13.19 -4.19 -8.56
N ARG A 22 -13.53 -4.40 -9.84
CA ARG A 22 -13.19 -5.61 -10.59
C ARG A 22 -12.09 -5.32 -11.61
N PRO A 23 -11.00 -6.11 -11.63
CA PRO A 23 -9.94 -5.91 -12.60
C PRO A 23 -10.40 -6.31 -14.00
N PHE A 24 -9.87 -5.63 -15.01
CA PHE A 24 -9.83 -6.18 -16.35
C PHE A 24 -8.95 -7.43 -16.34
N ASP A 25 -9.31 -8.45 -17.12
CA ASP A 25 -8.37 -9.53 -17.39
C ASP A 25 -7.16 -9.01 -18.20
N THR A 26 -6.11 -9.81 -18.27
CA THR A 26 -4.85 -9.42 -18.90
C THR A 26 -5.05 -8.93 -20.33
N ASP A 27 -5.76 -9.69 -21.17
CA ASP A 27 -5.93 -9.37 -22.59
C ASP A 27 -6.72 -8.06 -22.79
N ASN A 28 -7.78 -7.86 -22.00
CA ASN A 28 -8.57 -6.63 -22.06
C ASN A 28 -7.81 -5.43 -21.49
N ASN A 29 -7.01 -5.63 -20.44
CA ASN A 29 -6.17 -4.58 -19.89
C ASN A 29 -5.10 -4.15 -20.90
N ASP A 30 -4.41 -5.10 -21.53
CA ASP A 30 -3.38 -4.85 -22.54
C ASP A 30 -3.97 -4.10 -23.73
N ARG A 31 -5.09 -4.60 -24.27
CA ARG A 31 -5.80 -3.98 -25.38
C ARG A 31 -6.22 -2.55 -25.07
N THR A 32 -6.85 -2.32 -23.92
CA THR A 32 -7.31 -0.97 -23.54
C THR A 32 -6.14 -0.05 -23.18
N GLU A 33 -5.00 -0.59 -22.78
CA GLU A 33 -3.80 0.19 -22.51
C GLU A 33 -3.08 0.58 -23.80
N GLU A 34 -3.02 -0.29 -24.81
CA GLU A 34 -2.53 0.08 -26.15
C GLU A 34 -3.33 1.25 -26.74
N ILE A 35 -4.66 1.21 -26.64
CA ILE A 35 -5.55 2.29 -27.11
C ILE A 35 -5.33 3.58 -26.31
N TYR A 36 -5.14 3.48 -24.99
CA TYR A 36 -4.78 4.62 -24.13
C TYR A 36 -3.44 5.24 -24.54
N GLN A 37 -2.40 4.44 -24.75
CA GLN A 37 -1.07 4.91 -25.16
C GLN A 37 -1.07 5.52 -26.57
N ALA A 38 -1.98 5.07 -27.43
CA ALA A 38 -2.19 5.65 -28.76
C ALA A 38 -3.05 6.94 -28.74
N ASP A 39 -3.45 7.43 -27.56
CA ASP A 39 -4.36 8.57 -27.36
C ASP A 39 -5.67 8.46 -28.16
N GLN A 40 -6.25 7.26 -28.16
CA GLN A 40 -7.52 6.98 -28.82
C GLN A 40 -8.67 6.97 -27.81
N GLN A 41 -9.83 7.45 -28.25
CA GLN A 41 -11.02 7.61 -27.40
C GLN A 41 -11.62 6.28 -26.93
N THR A 42 -11.61 5.24 -27.78
CA THR A 42 -12.51 4.11 -27.60
C THR A 42 -11.81 2.78 -27.83
N ALA A 43 -12.01 1.85 -26.90
CA ALA A 43 -11.61 0.45 -27.02
C ALA A 43 -12.81 -0.49 -26.92
N TYR A 44 -12.69 -1.69 -27.47
CA TYR A 44 -13.67 -2.76 -27.30
C TYR A 44 -13.02 -3.93 -26.56
N CYS A 45 -13.74 -4.49 -25.60
CA CYS A 45 -13.27 -5.59 -24.75
C CYS A 45 -14.41 -6.56 -24.45
N ILE A 46 -14.09 -7.77 -23.98
CA ILE A 46 -15.10 -8.75 -23.55
C ILE A 46 -14.95 -9.02 -22.06
N THR A 47 -15.87 -8.51 -21.25
CA THR A 47 -15.80 -8.65 -19.79
C THR A 47 -16.96 -9.51 -19.30
N GLY A 48 -16.67 -10.58 -18.54
CA GLY A 48 -17.73 -11.48 -18.05
C GLY A 48 -18.52 -12.21 -19.14
N GLY A 49 -17.94 -12.31 -20.35
CA GLY A 49 -18.60 -12.90 -21.53
C GLY A 49 -19.46 -11.91 -22.34
N GLU A 50 -19.54 -10.64 -21.94
CA GLU A 50 -20.29 -9.62 -22.65
C GLU A 50 -19.37 -8.67 -23.41
N LEU A 51 -19.79 -8.24 -24.60
CA LEU A 51 -19.07 -7.24 -25.39
C LEU A 51 -19.32 -5.85 -24.81
N CYS A 52 -18.23 -5.17 -24.50
CA CYS A 52 -18.22 -3.86 -23.87
C CYS A 52 -17.45 -2.85 -24.72
N VAL A 53 -17.86 -1.60 -24.63
CA VAL A 53 -17.12 -0.44 -25.14
C VAL A 53 -16.53 0.33 -23.97
N VAL A 54 -15.27 0.72 -24.09
CA VAL A 54 -14.54 1.49 -23.08
C VAL A 54 -14.28 2.88 -23.64
N ASP A 55 -14.82 3.90 -22.98
CA ASP A 55 -14.41 5.29 -23.17
C ASP A 55 -13.15 5.54 -22.34
N ILE A 56 -12.04 5.71 -23.04
CA ILE A 56 -10.70 5.81 -22.49
C ILE A 56 -10.48 7.17 -21.80
N HIS A 57 -11.01 8.25 -22.36
CA HIS A 57 -10.87 9.58 -21.76
C HIS A 57 -11.94 9.83 -20.70
N GLY A 58 -13.16 9.34 -20.93
CA GLY A 58 -14.25 9.39 -19.96
C GLY A 58 -14.08 8.41 -18.80
N LEU A 59 -13.14 7.46 -18.91
CA LEU A 59 -12.91 6.38 -17.96
C LEU A 59 -14.21 5.65 -17.60
N THR A 60 -14.93 5.18 -18.61
CA THR A 60 -16.16 4.38 -18.41
C THR A 60 -16.17 3.14 -19.28
N LEU A 61 -16.83 2.10 -18.79
CA LEU A 61 -17.12 0.87 -19.53
C LEU A 61 -18.63 0.74 -19.69
N THR A 62 -19.12 0.60 -20.92
CA THR A 62 -20.54 0.34 -21.22
C THR A 62 -20.72 -1.04 -21.82
N VAL A 63 -21.59 -1.85 -21.22
CA VAL A 63 -21.97 -3.17 -21.75
C VAL A 63 -22.96 -2.97 -22.89
N LEU A 64 -22.63 -3.41 -24.10
CA LEU A 64 -23.41 -3.08 -25.30
C LEU A 64 -24.80 -3.75 -25.32
N SER A 65 -24.94 -4.92 -24.71
CA SER A 65 -26.20 -5.67 -24.64
C SER A 65 -27.27 -4.96 -23.79
N SER A 66 -26.86 -4.33 -22.69
CA SER A 66 -27.75 -3.78 -21.67
C SER A 66 -27.72 -2.25 -21.57
N GLY A 67 -26.68 -1.59 -22.11
CA GLY A 67 -26.42 -0.16 -21.91
C GLY A 67 -25.92 0.21 -20.51
N THR A 68 -25.70 -0.78 -19.63
CA THR A 68 -25.20 -0.55 -18.28
C THR A 68 -23.78 0.01 -18.34
N THR A 69 -23.52 1.08 -17.59
CA THR A 69 -22.22 1.75 -17.56
C THR A 69 -21.58 1.66 -16.18
N TYR A 70 -20.27 1.46 -16.15
CA TYR A 70 -19.44 1.38 -14.95
C TYR A 70 -18.28 2.38 -15.05
N ASP A 71 -17.91 3.01 -13.94
CA ASP A 71 -16.71 3.84 -13.86
C ASP A 71 -15.46 2.97 -13.94
N ILE A 72 -14.43 3.45 -14.63
CA ILE A 72 -13.11 2.82 -14.72
C ILE A 72 -12.12 3.57 -13.86
N VAL A 73 -11.30 2.84 -13.12
CA VAL A 73 -10.12 3.36 -12.44
C VAL A 73 -8.89 2.85 -13.19
N ARG A 74 -8.05 3.76 -13.70
CA ARG A 74 -6.72 3.43 -14.23
C ARG A 74 -5.67 3.74 -13.17
N GLU A 75 -4.93 2.73 -12.71
CA GLU A 75 -3.73 2.88 -11.89
C GLU A 75 -2.51 2.89 -12.81
N ASP A 76 -1.80 4.01 -12.87
CA ASP A 76 -0.62 4.14 -13.71
C ASP A 76 0.58 3.42 -13.07
N LEU A 77 1.03 2.33 -13.70
CA LEU A 77 2.15 1.52 -13.25
C LEU A 77 3.52 2.16 -13.55
N THR A 78 3.53 3.23 -14.37
CA THR A 78 4.69 4.05 -14.71
C THR A 78 4.80 5.34 -13.89
N SER A 79 3.72 5.77 -13.22
CA SER A 79 3.72 6.95 -12.33
C SER A 79 4.61 6.79 -11.09
N ASP A 80 4.82 5.54 -10.66
CA ASP A 80 5.91 5.12 -9.78
C ASP A 80 7.19 4.90 -10.60
N GLY A 81 7.56 5.88 -11.44
CA GLY A 81 8.80 5.89 -12.20
C GLY A 81 9.95 5.56 -11.27
N VAL A 82 10.91 4.75 -11.73
CA VAL A 82 12.13 4.53 -10.95
C VAL A 82 12.77 5.90 -10.73
N GLY A 83 12.71 6.40 -9.49
CA GLY A 83 13.19 7.73 -9.10
C GLY A 83 12.15 8.85 -8.95
N SER A 84 10.85 8.64 -9.23
CA SER A 84 9.81 9.65 -8.92
C SER A 84 9.22 9.45 -7.52
N VAL A 85 8.94 10.56 -6.84
CA VAL A 85 8.22 10.60 -5.55
C VAL A 85 6.79 11.10 -5.79
N PRO A 86 5.84 10.84 -4.88
CA PRO A 86 4.47 11.31 -5.04
C PRO A 86 4.40 12.83 -5.23
N GLU A 87 3.57 13.30 -6.16
CA GLU A 87 3.40 14.73 -6.46
C GLU A 87 2.90 15.55 -5.26
N THR A 88 2.25 14.90 -4.30
CA THR A 88 1.76 15.51 -3.06
C THR A 88 2.86 15.80 -2.05
N TRP A 89 4.11 15.39 -2.32
CA TRP A 89 5.23 15.65 -1.42
C TRP A 89 5.74 17.08 -1.53
N ASP A 90 6.05 17.67 -0.38
CA ASP A 90 6.80 18.92 -0.30
C ASP A 90 8.22 18.74 -0.86
N PRO A 91 8.86 19.79 -1.39
CA PRO A 91 10.25 19.75 -1.81
C PRO A 91 11.17 19.20 -0.71
N GLN A 92 12.08 18.31 -1.07
CA GLN A 92 13.00 17.73 -0.09
C GLN A 92 13.99 18.80 0.43
N PRO A 93 14.00 19.10 1.73
CA PRO A 93 14.92 20.09 2.29
C PRO A 93 16.36 19.56 2.29
N HIS A 94 17.32 20.48 2.30
CA HIS A 94 18.73 20.15 2.45
C HIS A 94 19.17 20.20 3.92
N ASP A 95 20.15 19.37 4.28
CA ASP A 95 20.85 19.45 5.54
C ASP A 95 21.74 20.69 5.59
N ARG A 96 21.67 21.46 6.68
CA ARG A 96 22.34 22.77 6.78
C ARG A 96 23.87 22.67 6.77
N ASN A 97 24.42 21.56 7.24
CA ASN A 97 25.87 21.41 7.40
C ASN A 97 26.51 20.80 6.15
N THR A 98 25.82 19.84 5.51
CA THR A 98 26.35 19.11 4.35
C THR A 98 25.83 19.62 3.02
N ASN A 99 24.79 20.45 3.03
CA ASN A 99 24.03 20.91 1.85
C ASN A 99 23.55 19.75 0.96
N ARG A 100 23.37 18.54 1.53
CA ARG A 100 22.80 17.38 0.84
C ARG A 100 21.31 17.27 1.16
N PRO A 101 20.48 16.72 0.26
CA PRO A 101 19.08 16.43 0.57
C PRO A 101 18.98 15.58 1.85
N LYS A 102 18.05 15.94 2.74
CA LYS A 102 17.80 15.12 3.93
C LYS A 102 17.29 13.75 3.51
N VAL A 103 17.71 12.70 4.22
CA VAL A 103 17.25 11.32 3.97
C VAL A 103 15.74 11.17 4.20
N CYS A 104 15.23 11.83 5.24
CA CYS A 104 13.81 11.82 5.60
C CYS A 104 13.36 13.23 5.99
N HIS A 105 12.22 13.66 5.46
CA HIS A 105 11.55 14.90 5.81
C HIS A 105 10.18 14.58 6.43
N MET A 106 10.02 14.95 7.70
CA MET A 106 8.75 14.82 8.42
C MET A 106 7.93 16.10 8.22
N VAL A 107 6.86 16.02 7.44
CA VAL A 107 5.98 17.17 7.16
C VAL A 107 4.79 17.12 8.10
N LYS A 108 4.71 18.07 9.03
CA LYS A 108 3.54 18.20 9.91
C LYS A 108 2.34 18.67 9.10
N LEU A 109 1.29 17.83 9.04
CA LEU A 109 0.09 18.14 8.30
C LEU A 109 -0.74 19.23 9.00
N ASN A 110 -1.34 20.12 8.20
CA ASN A 110 -2.28 21.11 8.69
C ASN A 110 -3.58 20.41 9.14
N PRO A 111 -4.06 20.60 10.40
CA PRO A 111 -5.31 20.01 10.87
C PRO A 111 -6.56 20.32 10.05
N GLY A 112 -6.56 21.42 9.30
CA GLY A 112 -7.63 21.80 8.37
C GLY A 112 -7.53 21.19 6.97
N SER A 113 -6.45 20.47 6.66
CA SER A 113 -6.25 19.88 5.33
C SER A 113 -7.12 18.63 5.09
N PRO A 114 -7.47 18.34 3.81
CA PRO A 114 -8.13 17.09 3.45
C PRO A 114 -7.29 15.85 3.82
N GLU A 115 -5.98 15.91 3.61
CA GLU A 115 -5.04 14.81 3.93
C GLU A 115 -5.05 14.48 5.43
N TYR A 116 -4.96 15.48 6.30
CA TYR A 116 -5.08 15.29 7.76
C TYR A 116 -6.43 14.66 8.12
N SER A 117 -7.51 15.16 7.53
CA SER A 117 -8.87 14.68 7.80
C SER A 117 -9.04 13.22 7.41
N GLN A 118 -8.43 12.79 6.30
CA GLN A 118 -8.45 11.40 5.84
C GLN A 118 -7.72 10.48 6.81
N VAL A 119 -6.47 10.80 7.18
CA VAL A 119 -5.68 9.98 8.13
C VAL A 119 -6.33 9.94 9.51
N ARG A 120 -6.87 11.08 9.99
CA ARG A 120 -7.63 11.15 11.23
C ARG A 120 -8.87 10.25 11.19
N SER A 121 -9.61 10.25 10.09
CA SER A 121 -10.80 9.40 9.95
C SER A 121 -10.45 7.91 10.05
N LYS A 122 -9.40 7.48 9.32
CA LYS A 122 -8.88 6.11 9.40
C LYS A 122 -8.47 5.74 10.82
N PHE A 123 -7.75 6.62 11.54
CA PHE A 123 -7.36 6.38 12.93
C PHE A 123 -8.58 6.23 13.87
N ARG A 124 -9.54 7.15 13.76
CA ARG A 124 -10.73 7.20 14.61
C ARG A 124 -11.69 6.05 14.39
N SER A 125 -11.66 5.42 13.21
CA SER A 125 -12.50 4.24 12.90
C SER A 125 -12.39 3.11 13.93
N SER A 126 -11.26 3.00 14.63
CA SER A 126 -11.04 2.00 15.67
C SER A 126 -10.52 2.56 16.99
N CYS A 127 -9.91 3.76 17.02
CA CYS A 127 -9.42 4.39 18.26
C CYS A 127 -10.43 5.35 18.94
N GLY A 128 -11.62 5.57 18.37
CA GLY A 128 -12.64 6.45 18.98
C GLY A 128 -12.15 7.88 19.20
N SER A 129 -12.38 8.43 20.39
CA SER A 129 -12.11 9.84 20.75
C SER A 129 -10.71 10.13 21.27
N VAL A 130 -9.74 9.24 21.05
CA VAL A 130 -8.32 9.44 21.41
C VAL A 130 -7.79 10.77 20.84
N ARG A 131 -7.03 11.51 21.66
CA ARG A 131 -6.53 12.84 21.30
C ARG A 131 -5.28 12.75 20.42
N ILE A 132 -5.43 13.11 19.15
CA ILE A 132 -4.31 13.27 18.21
C ILE A 132 -3.60 14.60 18.47
N LEU A 133 -2.28 14.55 18.68
CA LEU A 133 -1.41 15.72 18.85
C LEU A 133 -0.82 16.21 17.53
N SER A 134 -0.40 15.28 16.68
CA SER A 134 0.12 15.55 15.35
C SER A 134 -0.09 14.37 14.41
N ILE A 135 -0.19 14.68 13.12
CA ILE A 135 -0.02 13.74 12.02
C ILE A 135 1.09 14.33 11.16
N GLU A 136 2.14 13.56 10.93
CA GLU A 136 3.29 13.95 10.13
C GLU A 136 3.43 13.00 8.95
N ARG A 137 3.41 13.52 7.72
CA ARG A 137 3.75 12.74 6.52
C ARG A 137 5.25 12.48 6.51
N VAL A 138 5.63 11.24 6.27
CA VAL A 138 7.02 10.83 6.10
C VAL A 138 7.36 10.97 4.61
N GLN A 139 8.42 11.71 4.31
CA GLN A 139 8.98 11.82 2.96
C GLN A 139 10.42 11.29 2.95
N ALA A 140 10.56 10.01 2.59
CA ALA A 140 11.84 9.33 2.50
C ALA A 140 12.03 8.78 1.08
N PRO A 141 12.62 9.55 0.13
CA PRO A 141 12.68 9.18 -1.28
C PRO A 141 13.30 7.80 -1.54
N ALA A 142 14.40 7.46 -0.85
CA ALA A 142 15.06 6.16 -1.03
C ALA A 142 14.19 4.98 -0.54
N LEU A 143 13.44 5.16 0.55
CA LEU A 143 12.50 4.13 1.04
C LEU A 143 11.29 3.99 0.10
N TRP A 144 10.82 5.12 -0.43
CA TRP A 144 9.75 5.13 -1.44
C TRP A 144 10.18 4.38 -2.70
N GLU A 145 11.36 4.68 -3.24
CA GLU A 145 11.88 4.00 -4.43
C GLU A 145 11.99 2.47 -4.21
N GLN A 146 12.56 2.04 -3.08
CA GLN A 146 12.64 0.62 -2.73
C GLN A 146 11.26 -0.03 -2.66
N PHE A 147 10.29 0.65 -2.03
CA PHE A 147 8.90 0.20 -1.94
C PHE A 147 8.24 0.10 -3.32
N SER A 148 8.39 1.12 -4.17
CA SER A 148 7.80 1.17 -5.52
C SER A 148 8.38 0.11 -6.44
N VAL A 149 9.70 -0.12 -6.40
CA VAL A 149 10.35 -1.24 -7.13
C VAL A 149 9.82 -2.58 -6.63
N LYS A 150 9.67 -2.76 -5.30
CA LYS A 150 9.10 -3.99 -4.73
C LYS A 150 7.64 -4.18 -5.14
N LYS A 151 6.84 -3.11 -5.17
CA LYS A 151 5.43 -3.10 -5.62
C LYS A 151 5.34 -3.58 -7.06
N ARG A 152 6.12 -3.00 -7.97
CA ARG A 152 6.16 -3.40 -9.38
C ARG A 152 6.53 -4.87 -9.57
N ASN A 153 7.56 -5.33 -8.86
CA ASN A 153 7.97 -6.74 -8.86
C ASN A 153 6.91 -7.70 -8.30
N MET A 154 6.06 -7.23 -7.39
CA MET A 154 4.95 -8.02 -6.84
C MET A 154 3.73 -8.02 -7.76
N LEU A 155 3.45 -6.92 -8.46
CA LEU A 155 2.38 -6.85 -9.45
C LEU A 155 2.63 -7.79 -10.62
N SER A 156 3.87 -7.93 -11.09
CA SER A 156 4.21 -8.81 -12.22
C SER A 156 4.07 -10.31 -11.95
N ARG A 157 3.78 -10.72 -10.70
CA ARG A 157 3.74 -12.14 -10.28
C ARG A 157 2.51 -12.53 -9.47
N ASN A 158 1.63 -11.57 -9.17
CA ASN A 158 0.41 -11.80 -8.43
C ASN A 158 -0.78 -11.66 -9.36
N SER A 159 -1.69 -12.63 -9.31
CA SER A 159 -2.97 -12.56 -10.04
C SER A 159 -4.05 -11.85 -9.22
N THR A 160 -3.82 -11.64 -7.91
CA THR A 160 -4.79 -11.04 -6.99
C THR A 160 -4.46 -9.57 -6.72
N THR A 161 -5.42 -8.68 -6.93
CA THR A 161 -5.34 -7.25 -6.59
C THR A 161 -6.54 -6.81 -5.74
N PRO A 162 -6.38 -5.86 -4.79
CA PRO A 162 -5.20 -5.03 -4.54
C PRO A 162 -4.12 -5.73 -3.69
N ILE A 163 -2.85 -5.59 -4.09
CA ILE A 163 -1.69 -6.13 -3.36
C ILE A 163 -1.21 -5.24 -2.22
N GLU A 164 -1.69 -3.99 -2.17
CA GLU A 164 -1.28 -2.97 -1.19
C GLU A 164 -2.42 -2.69 -0.20
N LYS A 165 -2.08 -2.51 1.07
CA LYS A 165 -3.00 -2.09 2.12
C LYS A 165 -2.37 -0.98 2.97
N GLU A 166 -3.19 -0.07 3.46
CA GLU A 166 -2.81 0.83 4.55
C GLU A 166 -3.07 0.14 5.89
N LEU A 167 -2.02 -0.05 6.69
CA LEU A 167 -2.08 -0.77 7.95
C LEU A 167 -1.32 -0.04 9.06
N TRP A 168 -1.64 -0.38 10.31
CA TRP A 168 -1.16 0.33 11.50
C TRP A 168 0.01 -0.39 12.17
N HIS A 169 1.03 0.35 12.58
CA HIS A 169 2.17 -0.17 13.32
C HIS A 169 2.46 0.70 14.55
N GLY A 170 2.17 0.18 15.75
CA GLY A 170 2.54 0.84 17.01
C GLY A 170 4.02 0.65 17.29
N THR A 171 4.70 1.70 17.79
CA THR A 171 6.11 1.61 18.18
C THR A 171 6.45 2.62 19.28
N ASN A 172 7.66 2.54 19.84
CA ASN A 172 8.17 3.50 20.83
C ASN A 172 8.90 4.68 20.16
N ALA A 173 9.19 5.72 20.94
CA ALA A 173 9.79 6.95 20.42
C ALA A 173 11.21 6.73 19.87
N GLU A 174 11.96 5.82 20.49
CA GLU A 174 13.33 5.48 20.13
C GLU A 174 13.38 4.82 18.74
N ALA A 175 12.48 3.87 18.48
CA ALA A 175 12.38 3.15 17.21
C ALA A 175 11.87 4.03 16.05
N CYS A 176 11.11 5.09 16.32
CA CYS A 176 10.63 5.98 15.26
C CYS A 176 11.78 6.59 14.44
N ARG A 177 12.90 6.97 15.09
CA ARG A 177 14.05 7.53 14.39
C ARG A 177 14.63 6.53 13.38
N GLU A 178 14.80 5.28 13.82
CA GLU A 178 15.32 4.21 12.98
C GLU A 178 14.37 3.88 11.83
N ILE A 179 13.06 3.81 12.08
CA ILE A 179 12.05 3.55 11.05
C ILE A 179 12.02 4.67 9.99
N ASN A 180 12.14 5.93 10.40
CA ASN A 180 12.15 7.07 9.47
C ASN A 180 13.39 7.07 8.57
N LEU A 181 14.53 6.58 9.06
CA LEU A 181 15.78 6.56 8.30
C LEU A 181 15.93 5.30 7.44
N ASN A 182 15.51 4.15 7.97
CA ASN A 182 15.86 2.83 7.45
C ASN A 182 14.64 1.98 7.08
N GLY A 183 13.43 2.48 7.28
CA GLY A 183 12.19 1.73 7.09
C GLY A 183 11.98 0.65 8.15
N PHE A 184 11.03 -0.25 7.89
CA PHE A 184 10.72 -1.34 8.81
C PHE A 184 11.71 -2.49 8.66
N ASN A 185 12.65 -2.62 9.60
CA ASN A 185 13.65 -3.67 9.56
C ASN A 185 13.20 -4.92 10.34
N ARG A 186 13.06 -6.04 9.62
CA ARG A 186 12.61 -7.32 10.21
C ARG A 186 13.55 -7.89 11.26
N ARG A 187 14.82 -7.45 11.35
CA ARG A 187 15.75 -7.88 12.42
C ARG A 187 15.30 -7.42 13.80
N TYR A 188 14.48 -6.38 13.88
CA TYR A 188 13.82 -5.96 15.13
C TYR A 188 12.49 -6.69 15.39
N SER A 189 12.10 -7.64 14.53
CA SER A 189 10.92 -8.48 14.77
C SER A 189 11.08 -9.33 16.03
N GLY A 190 9.94 -9.69 16.63
CA GLY A 190 9.89 -10.58 17.78
C GLY A 190 9.94 -9.90 19.15
N GLN A 191 10.13 -8.58 19.23
CA GLN A 191 10.00 -7.82 20.48
C GLN A 191 8.66 -8.04 21.19
N HIS A 192 7.59 -8.29 20.41
CA HIS A 192 6.26 -8.59 20.94
C HIS A 192 5.76 -9.98 20.55
N GLY A 193 6.65 -10.86 20.12
CA GLY A 193 6.33 -12.22 19.67
C GLY A 193 6.31 -12.38 18.14
N THR A 194 6.30 -13.64 17.72
CA THR A 194 6.47 -14.10 16.33
C THR A 194 5.41 -15.14 15.97
N ALA A 195 4.20 -15.01 16.51
CA ALA A 195 3.12 -16.00 16.44
C ALA A 195 2.74 -16.43 15.01
N TYR A 196 3.00 -15.57 14.04
CA TYR A 196 2.65 -15.71 12.63
C TYR A 196 3.86 -15.47 11.72
N GLY A 197 5.08 -15.56 12.25
CA GLY A 197 6.34 -15.44 11.53
C GLY A 197 7.34 -14.46 12.15
N LYS A 198 8.60 -14.56 11.70
CA LYS A 198 9.69 -13.62 12.01
C LYS A 198 9.71 -12.49 10.99
N GLY A 199 8.72 -11.61 11.07
CA GLY A 199 8.57 -10.47 10.18
C GLY A 199 8.04 -9.23 10.90
N THR A 200 7.79 -8.18 10.15
CA THR A 200 7.20 -6.94 10.68
C THR A 200 5.68 -7.07 10.70
N TYR A 201 5.08 -6.78 11.86
CA TYR A 201 3.66 -6.92 12.12
C TYR A 201 2.90 -5.61 11.86
N PHE A 202 1.75 -5.72 11.21
CA PHE A 202 0.87 -4.59 10.92
C PHE A 202 -0.59 -4.96 11.21
N ALA A 203 -1.31 -4.10 11.91
CA ALA A 203 -2.69 -4.31 12.29
C ALA A 203 -3.66 -3.62 11.33
N VAL A 204 -4.81 -4.24 11.06
CA VAL A 204 -5.91 -3.62 10.31
C VAL A 204 -6.56 -2.50 11.12
N ASN A 205 -6.74 -2.71 12.43
CA ASN A 205 -7.33 -1.73 13.33
C ASN A 205 -6.26 -0.96 14.10
N ALA A 206 -6.33 0.38 14.09
CA ALA A 206 -5.46 1.26 14.84
C ALA A 206 -5.51 0.96 16.35
N SER A 207 -6.68 0.57 16.89
CA SER A 207 -6.83 0.24 18.31
C SER A 207 -5.89 -0.87 18.79
N TYR A 208 -5.60 -1.84 17.92
CA TYR A 208 -4.65 -2.90 18.24
C TYR A 208 -3.25 -2.31 18.43
N SER A 209 -2.78 -1.54 17.45
CA SER A 209 -1.49 -0.84 17.50
C SER A 209 -1.44 0.25 18.59
N ALA A 210 -2.58 0.76 19.04
CA ALA A 210 -2.69 1.74 20.13
C ALA A 210 -2.46 1.13 21.51
N HIS A 211 -2.46 -0.20 21.65
CA HIS A 211 -2.18 -0.85 22.92
C HIS A 211 -0.78 -0.49 23.44
N ASP A 212 -0.62 -0.27 24.75
CA ASP A 212 0.64 0.20 25.36
C ASP A 212 1.81 -0.78 25.18
N ARG A 213 1.47 -2.05 24.90
CA ARG A 213 2.42 -3.09 24.50
C ARG A 213 3.16 -2.75 23.20
N TYR A 214 2.51 -2.09 22.25
CA TYR A 214 3.08 -1.83 20.92
C TYR A 214 3.45 -0.36 20.75
N SER A 215 2.59 0.56 21.17
CA SER A 215 2.86 1.99 21.17
C SER A 215 3.13 2.49 22.59
N SER A 216 4.22 2.06 23.20
CA SER A 216 4.52 2.40 24.60
C SER A 216 4.55 3.92 24.80
N PRO A 217 3.83 4.45 25.82
CA PRO A 217 3.80 5.88 26.09
C PRO A 217 5.19 6.35 26.56
N ASP A 218 5.60 7.52 26.12
CA ASP A 218 6.78 8.20 26.66
C ASP A 218 6.51 8.79 28.06
N SER A 219 7.50 9.45 28.65
CA SER A 219 7.38 10.08 29.98
C SER A 219 6.28 11.14 30.09
N GLN A 220 5.76 11.64 28.97
CA GLN A 220 4.66 12.61 28.90
C GLN A 220 3.33 11.95 28.51
N GLY A 221 3.27 10.62 28.46
CA GLY A 221 2.07 9.88 28.05
C GLY A 221 1.81 9.89 26.54
N ARG A 222 2.75 10.38 25.73
CA ARG A 222 2.60 10.46 24.27
C ARG A 222 2.95 9.11 23.66
N LYS A 223 2.10 8.67 22.74
CA LYS A 223 2.20 7.40 22.02
C LYS A 223 2.42 7.67 20.54
N LYS A 224 3.12 6.75 19.87
CA LYS A 224 3.44 6.85 18.45
C LYS A 224 2.98 5.63 17.68
N MET A 225 2.44 5.89 16.49
CA MET A 225 1.95 4.85 15.59
C MET A 225 2.12 5.30 14.15
N TYR A 226 2.55 4.38 13.29
CA TYR A 226 2.56 4.61 11.86
C TYR A 226 1.26 4.12 11.21
N LEU A 227 0.77 4.90 10.25
CA LEU A 227 -0.02 4.38 9.13
C LEU A 227 0.95 4.11 8.00
N ALA A 228 1.06 2.85 7.58
CA ALA A 228 2.04 2.40 6.59
C ALA A 228 1.34 1.83 5.35
N LYS A 229 1.94 2.04 4.19
CA LYS A 229 1.61 1.27 2.98
C LYS A 229 2.32 -0.07 3.07
N VAL A 230 1.60 -1.17 2.93
CA VAL A 230 2.13 -2.53 3.10
C VAL A 230 1.72 -3.37 1.91
N LEU A 231 2.70 -3.96 1.23
CA LEU A 231 2.45 -4.87 0.11
C LEU A 231 2.08 -6.25 0.66
N THR A 232 0.80 -6.45 0.97
CA THR A 232 0.30 -7.72 1.52
C THR A 232 0.22 -8.83 0.49
N GLY A 233 0.01 -8.49 -0.79
CA GLY A 233 -0.09 -9.45 -1.89
C GLY A 233 -1.00 -10.65 -1.60
N GLU A 234 -0.62 -11.81 -2.11
CA GLU A 234 -1.26 -13.07 -1.73
C GLU A 234 -0.77 -13.51 -0.34
N CYS A 235 -1.72 -13.76 0.55
CA CYS A 235 -1.43 -14.09 1.95
C CYS A 235 -1.92 -15.49 2.34
N THR A 236 -1.28 -16.06 3.36
CA THR A 236 -1.69 -17.33 3.96
C THR A 236 -1.60 -17.28 5.48
N ARG A 237 -2.18 -18.25 6.18
CA ARG A 237 -2.10 -18.31 7.64
C ARG A 237 -0.63 -18.51 8.06
N GLY A 238 -0.15 -17.64 8.95
CA GLY A 238 1.20 -17.75 9.48
C GLY A 238 1.31 -18.78 10.60
N THR A 239 2.53 -19.29 10.79
CA THR A 239 2.89 -20.13 11.93
C THR A 239 4.04 -19.52 12.71
N ARG A 240 4.20 -19.96 13.97
CA ARG A 240 5.17 -19.38 14.88
C ARG A 240 6.59 -19.55 14.34
N ASN A 241 7.41 -18.50 14.45
CA ASN A 241 8.86 -18.51 14.19
C ASN A 241 9.32 -18.80 12.75
N MET A 242 8.42 -18.92 11.77
CA MET A 242 8.85 -19.15 10.39
C MET A 242 9.65 -17.94 9.85
N PRO A 243 10.78 -18.16 9.16
CA PRO A 243 11.65 -17.09 8.67
C PRO A 243 11.18 -16.48 7.34
N VAL A 244 10.34 -17.20 6.60
CA VAL A 244 9.75 -16.80 5.32
C VAL A 244 8.31 -17.31 5.24
N PRO A 245 7.44 -16.73 4.38
CA PRO A 245 6.11 -17.26 4.14
C PRO A 245 6.15 -18.69 3.56
N PRO A 246 5.08 -19.47 3.72
CA PRO A 246 4.92 -20.75 3.03
C PRO A 246 4.98 -20.63 1.50
N ARG A 247 5.25 -21.74 0.82
CA ARG A 247 5.08 -21.85 -0.64
C ARG A 247 3.59 -21.84 -1.01
N ARG A 248 3.25 -21.25 -2.16
CA ARG A 248 1.91 -21.31 -2.73
C ARG A 248 1.58 -22.75 -3.15
N GLN A 249 0.31 -23.10 -3.07
CA GLN A 249 -0.20 -24.43 -3.46
C GLN A 249 -0.58 -24.46 -4.95
N ASP A 250 0.25 -23.88 -5.79
CA ASP A 250 0.08 -23.81 -7.24
C ASP A 250 1.38 -24.26 -7.95
N SER A 251 1.37 -24.26 -9.29
CA SER A 251 2.52 -24.65 -10.11
C SER A 251 3.60 -23.58 -10.22
N SER A 252 3.44 -22.40 -9.61
CA SER A 252 4.38 -21.27 -9.75
C SER A 252 5.69 -21.47 -8.98
N GLY A 253 5.68 -22.31 -7.94
CA GLY A 253 6.81 -22.48 -7.03
C GLY A 253 7.12 -21.26 -6.15
N LEU A 254 6.29 -20.21 -6.21
CA LEU A 254 6.46 -18.96 -5.48
C LEU A 254 6.13 -19.12 -3.99
N LEU A 255 6.66 -18.21 -3.18
CA LEU A 255 6.20 -18.00 -1.80
C LEU A 255 4.94 -17.11 -1.81
N TYR A 256 4.10 -17.26 -0.79
CA TYR A 256 3.14 -16.20 -0.43
C TYR A 256 3.91 -14.90 -0.11
N ASP A 257 3.25 -13.77 -0.27
CA ASP A 257 3.88 -12.47 -0.06
C ASP A 257 3.86 -12.05 1.41
N SER A 258 2.78 -12.38 2.11
CA SER A 258 2.62 -12.11 3.54
C SER A 258 1.94 -13.26 4.26
N THR A 259 1.94 -13.20 5.59
CA THR A 259 1.14 -14.10 6.41
C THR A 259 0.21 -13.36 7.34
N VAL A 260 -0.87 -14.04 7.73
CA VAL A 260 -1.96 -13.46 8.51
C VAL A 260 -2.31 -14.31 9.73
N ASP A 261 -3.02 -13.69 10.67
CA ASP A 261 -3.60 -14.34 11.83
C ASP A 261 -4.77 -15.27 11.49
N ALA A 262 -5.56 -14.92 10.46
CA ALA A 262 -6.64 -15.73 9.89
C ALA A 262 -6.82 -15.42 8.40
N THR A 263 -7.10 -16.43 7.57
CA THR A 263 -7.30 -16.24 6.12
C THR A 263 -8.64 -15.60 5.79
N ASN A 264 -9.67 -15.89 6.57
CA ASN A 264 -10.96 -15.21 6.49
C ASN A 264 -10.95 -14.00 7.44
N LYS A 265 -11.10 -12.78 6.89
CA LYS A 265 -11.08 -11.50 7.63
C LYS A 265 -9.82 -11.33 8.52
N PRO A 266 -8.62 -11.25 7.92
CA PRO A 266 -7.39 -11.03 8.67
C PRO A 266 -7.44 -9.73 9.48
N THR A 267 -6.88 -9.74 10.67
CA THR A 267 -6.73 -8.53 11.51
C THR A 267 -5.28 -8.10 11.66
N THR A 268 -4.34 -8.99 11.34
CA THR A 268 -2.89 -8.77 11.41
C THR A 268 -2.23 -9.33 10.16
N PHE A 269 -1.35 -8.55 9.55
CA PHE A 269 -0.45 -8.99 8.48
C PHE A 269 1.00 -8.98 8.96
N VAL A 270 1.78 -9.93 8.46
CA VAL A 270 3.22 -10.04 8.67
C VAL A 270 3.93 -10.06 7.34
N VAL A 271 4.86 -9.14 7.14
CA VAL A 271 5.70 -9.07 5.93
C VAL A 271 7.16 -9.40 6.27
N PHE A 272 7.86 -9.98 5.32
CA PHE A 272 9.17 -10.63 5.56
C PHE A 272 10.32 -9.94 4.83
N HIS A 273 10.06 -8.83 4.14
CA HIS A 273 11.06 -8.10 3.38
C HIS A 273 11.02 -6.61 3.74
N ASP A 274 12.19 -5.99 3.91
CA ASP A 274 12.30 -4.64 4.47
C ASP A 274 11.66 -3.58 3.56
N ALA A 275 11.80 -3.72 2.24
CA ALA A 275 11.13 -2.87 1.24
C ALA A 275 9.62 -3.15 1.03
N GLN A 276 9.00 -4.04 1.81
CA GLN A 276 7.59 -4.43 1.62
C GLN A 276 6.60 -3.51 2.36
N ALA A 277 7.11 -2.55 3.13
CA ALA A 277 6.32 -1.56 3.82
C ALA A 277 6.98 -0.18 3.82
N TYR A 278 6.20 0.85 3.54
CA TYR A 278 6.61 2.25 3.59
C TYR A 278 5.88 2.96 4.75
N PRO A 279 6.61 3.56 5.72
CA PRO A 279 5.98 4.34 6.78
C PRO A 279 5.43 5.64 6.16
N GLN A 280 4.11 5.75 5.98
CA GLN A 280 3.52 6.88 5.23
C GLN A 280 3.23 8.08 6.13
N TYR A 281 2.65 7.82 7.31
CA TYR A 281 2.35 8.85 8.30
C TYR A 281 2.77 8.40 9.69
N LEU A 282 3.31 9.31 10.48
CA LEU A 282 3.53 9.15 11.91
C LEU A 282 2.46 9.93 12.68
N ILE A 283 1.68 9.24 13.49
CA ILE A 283 0.65 9.82 14.35
C ILE A 283 1.19 9.86 15.77
N THR A 284 1.19 11.04 16.38
CA THR A 284 1.46 11.22 17.81
C THR A 284 0.15 11.51 18.53
N PHE A 285 -0.17 10.76 19.58
CA PHE A 285 -1.45 10.87 20.30
C PHE A 285 -1.29 10.61 21.79
N THR A 286 -2.28 10.99 22.59
CA THR A 286 -2.41 10.60 24.00
C THR A 286 -3.74 9.89 24.20
N LYS A 287 -3.77 8.94 25.13
CA LYS A 287 -5.05 8.43 25.66
C LYS A 287 -5.84 9.59 26.29
#